data_AF-A0A0G1D193-F1
#
_entry.id   AF-A0A0G1D193-F1
#
_cell.length_a   1.000
_cell.length_b   1.000
_cell.length_c   1.000
_cell.angle_alpha   90.00
_cell.angle_beta   90.00
_cell.angle_gamma   90.00
#
_symmetry.space_group_name_H-M   'P 1'
#
loop_
_entity.id
_entity.type
_entity.pdbx_description
1 polymer ?
#
loop_
_entity_poly.entity_id
_entity_poly.type
_entity_poly.pdbx_seq_one_letter_code
_entity_poly.pdbx_strand_id
1 'polypeptide(L)' 'MKSPKKSVLSYLAKNIFTVIGLVMVWRGIWYVLDWFDSRILGGNHAWTAVGGIILGLAILYLPDKDLKE' A
#
# COMPACT_ATOMS: atom_id res chain seq x y z
N MET A 1 -10.84 33.39 -29.11
CA MET A 1 -11.06 32.33 -28.10
C MET A 1 -9.82 32.27 -27.20
N LYS A 2 -9.84 32.85 -25.99
CA LYS A 2 -8.67 32.84 -25.10
C LYS A 2 -8.64 31.50 -24.34
N SER A 3 -7.69 30.63 -24.67
CA SER A 3 -7.48 29.37 -23.96
C SER A 3 -7.29 29.64 -22.46
N PRO A 4 -7.95 28.90 -21.56
CA PRO A 4 -7.76 29.08 -20.14
C PRO A 4 -6.33 28.69 -19.79
N LYS A 5 -5.49 29.67 -19.42
CA LYS A 5 -4.17 29.40 -18.86
C LYS A 5 -4.41 28.63 -17.56
N LYS A 6 -4.21 27.30 -17.56
CA LYS A 6 -4.17 26.51 -16.32
C LYS A 6 -3.14 27.18 -15.42
N SER A 7 -3.58 27.77 -14.32
CA SER A 7 -2.67 28.48 -13.43
C SER A 7 -1.70 27.45 -12.82
N VAL A 8 -0.45 27.86 -12.62
CA VAL A 8 0.56 27.04 -11.94
C VAL A 8 0.03 26.54 -10.60
N LEU A 9 -0.78 27.36 -9.92
CA LEU A 9 -1.48 27.02 -8.68
C LEU A 9 -2.44 25.83 -8.83
N SER A 10 -3.21 25.77 -9.93
CA SER A 10 -4.12 24.65 -10.21
C SER A 10 -3.34 23.34 -10.47
N TYR A 11 -2.20 23.43 -11.16
CA TYR A 11 -1.33 22.27 -11.38
C TYR A 11 -0.70 21.78 -10.08
N LEU A 12 -0.17 22.68 -9.27
CA LEU A 12 0.44 22.36 -7.98
C LEU A 12 -0.59 21.74 -7.01
N ALA A 13 -1.77 22.35 -6.89
CA ALA A 13 -2.85 21.81 -6.07
C ALA A 13 -3.20 20.38 -6.48
N LYS A 14 -3.36 20.13 -7.80
CA LYS A 14 -3.68 18.79 -8.31
C LYS A 14 -2.63 17.75 -7.90
N ASN A 15 -1.34 18.08 -8.00
CA ASN A 15 -0.27 17.15 -7.63
C ASN A 15 -0.26 16.88 -6.12
N ILE A 16 -0.43 17.93 -5.29
CA ILE A 16 -0.51 17.78 -3.84
C ILE A 16 -1.70 16.90 -3.45
N PHE A 17 -2.89 17.13 -4.02
CA PHE A 17 -4.05 16.28 -3.78
C PHE A 17 -3.82 14.82 -4.20
N THR A 18 -3.10 14.60 -5.30
CA THR A 18 -2.76 13.26 -5.78
C THR A 18 -1.85 12.55 -4.79
N VAL A 19 -0.79 13.21 -4.31
CA VAL A 19 0.14 12.65 -3.32
C VAL A 19 -0.56 12.38 -2.00
N ILE A 20 -1.35 13.33 -1.50
CA ILE A 20 -2.13 13.15 -0.27
C ILE A 20 -3.08 11.96 -0.41
N GLY A 21 -3.79 11.86 -1.54
CA GLY A 21 -4.69 10.75 -1.82
C GLY A 21 -3.95 9.40 -1.82
N LEU A 22 -2.80 9.33 -2.49
CA LEU A 22 -1.97 8.13 -2.51
C LEU A 22 -1.51 7.72 -1.09
N VAL A 23 -1.02 8.68 -0.31
CA VAL A 23 -0.58 8.44 1.09
C VAL A 23 -1.74 8.01 1.97
N MET A 24 -2.92 8.61 1.82
CA MET A 24 -4.12 8.22 2.58
C MET A 24 -4.58 6.81 2.21
N VAL A 25 -4.56 6.45 0.93
CA VAL A 25 -4.90 5.08 0.47
C VAL A 25 -3.91 4.07 1.02
N TRP A 26 -2.60 4.32 0.85
CA TRP A 26 -1.54 3.46 1.39
C TRP A 26 -1.71 3.25 2.89
N ARG A 27 -1.86 4.33 3.67
CA ARG A 27 -2.08 4.26 5.11
C ARG A 27 -3.39 3.56 5.48
N GLY A 28 -4.45 3.75 4.71
CA GLY A 28 -5.72 3.04 4.89
C GLY A 28 -5.57 1.53 4.73
N ILE A 29 -4.82 1.08 3.72
CA ILE A 29 -4.51 -0.34 3.51
C ILE A 29 -3.76 -0.91 4.72
N TRP A 30 -2.78 -0.19 5.26
CA TRP A 30 -2.07 -0.61 6.48
C TRP A 30 -3.02 -0.81 7.65
N TYR A 31 -3.93 0.11 7.92
CA TYR A 31 -4.87 -0.08 9.04
C TYR A 31 -5.85 -1.21 8.84
N VAL A 32 -6.29 -1.45 7.59
CA VAL A 32 -7.16 -2.59 7.30
C VAL A 32 -6.41 -3.90 7.52
N LEU A 33 -5.16 -3.99 7.05
CA LEU A 33 -4.30 -5.15 7.30
C LEU A 33 -4.00 -5.35 8.79
N ASP A 34 -3.68 -4.28 9.50
CA ASP A 34 -3.39 -4.30 10.95
C ASP A 34 -4.63 -4.67 11.77
N TRP A 35 -5.81 -4.18 11.39
CA TRP A 35 -7.08 -4.55 12.01
C TRP A 35 -7.43 -6.01 11.75
N PHE A 36 -7.23 -6.49 10.53
CA PHE A 36 -7.44 -7.88 10.15
C PHE A 36 -6.49 -8.81 10.91
N ASP A 37 -5.21 -8.45 11.00
CA ASP A 37 -4.19 -9.15 11.78
C ASP A 37 -4.58 -9.22 13.26
N SER A 38 -4.92 -8.07 13.84
CA SER A 38 -5.31 -7.95 15.25
C SER A 38 -6.58 -8.75 15.59
N ARG A 39 -7.55 -8.83 14.68
CA ARG A 39 -8.82 -9.55 14.90
C ARG A 39 -8.72 -11.06 14.68
N ILE A 40 -7.91 -11.52 13.72
CA ILE A 40 -7.84 -12.93 13.35
C ILE A 40 -6.73 -13.66 14.11
N LEU A 41 -5.64 -12.96 14.44
CA LEU A 41 -4.42 -13.58 14.99
C LEU A 41 -4.11 -13.15 16.43
N GLY A 42 -5.04 -12.47 17.11
CA GLY A 42 -5.07 -12.38 18.58
C GLY A 42 -3.97 -11.55 19.24
N GLY A 43 -3.29 -10.65 18.48
CA GLY A 43 -2.38 -9.65 19.03
C GLY A 43 -0.93 -10.12 19.27
N ASN A 44 -0.54 -11.33 18.87
CA ASN A 44 0.85 -11.77 18.96
C ASN A 44 1.62 -11.43 17.67
N HIS A 45 1.97 -10.15 17.50
CA HIS A 45 2.63 -9.55 16.32
C HIS A 45 3.82 -10.35 15.75
N ALA A 46 4.51 -11.15 16.56
CA ALA A 46 5.66 -11.94 16.12
C ALA A 46 5.27 -13.10 15.19
N TRP A 47 4.18 -13.82 15.48
CA TRP A 47 3.80 -15.00 14.69
C TRP A 47 3.15 -14.61 13.36
N THR A 48 2.48 -13.47 13.34
CA THR A 48 1.80 -12.95 12.15
C THR A 48 2.76 -12.31 11.16
N ALA A 49 3.77 -11.59 11.65
CA ALA A 49 4.88 -11.14 10.83
C ALA A 49 5.61 -12.33 10.18
N VAL A 50 5.92 -13.38 10.96
CA VAL A 50 6.57 -14.59 10.43
C VAL A 50 5.67 -15.33 9.44
N GLY A 51 4.38 -15.47 9.74
CA GLY A 51 3.40 -16.09 8.84
C GLY A 51 3.21 -15.30 7.54
N GLY A 52 3.10 -13.98 7.61
CA GLY A 52 3.00 -13.09 6.44
C GLY A 52 4.24 -13.11 5.57
N ILE A 53 5.44 -13.18 6.18
CA ILE A 53 6.71 -13.36 5.45
C ILE A 53 6.72 -14.72 4.74
N ILE A 54 6.37 -15.81 5.44
CA ILE A 54 6.35 -17.15 4.85
C ILE A 54 5.32 -17.24 3.72
N LEU A 55 4.14 -16.67 3.91
CA LEU A 55 3.05 -16.71 2.93
C LEU A 55 3.34 -15.80 1.73
N GLY A 56 3.96 -14.64 1.96
CA GLY A 56 4.49 -13.77 0.89
C GLY A 56 5.60 -14.43 0.09
N LEU A 57 6.56 -15.07 0.76
CA LEU A 57 7.60 -15.87 0.10
C LEU A 57 7.00 -17.05 -0.66
N ALA A 58 6.00 -17.73 -0.11
CA ALA A 58 5.33 -18.85 -0.77
C ALA A 58 4.56 -18.41 -2.02
N ILE A 59 3.84 -17.28 -1.96
CA ILE A 59 3.13 -16.70 -3.12
C ILE A 59 4.12 -16.25 -4.19
N LEU A 60 5.25 -15.64 -3.82
CA LEU A 60 6.29 -15.24 -4.78
C LEU A 60 7.03 -16.45 -5.36
N TYR A 61 7.19 -17.53 -4.58
CA TYR A 61 7.87 -18.74 -5.01
C TYR A 61 7.01 -19.66 -5.88
N LEU A 62 5.68 -19.69 -5.68
CA LEU A 62 4.75 -20.52 -6.42
C LEU A 62 4.74 -20.34 -7.95
N PRO A 63 4.81 -19.12 -8.51
CA PRO A 63 4.79 -18.91 -9.96
C PRO A 63 6.09 -19.34 -10.66
N ASP A 64 7.26 -19.06 -10.08
CA ASP A 64 8.55 -19.35 -10.72
C ASP A 64 9.22 -20.64 -10.27
N LYS A 65 8.83 -21.21 -9.11
CA LYS A 65 9.49 -22.37 -8.46
C LYS A 65 11.02 -22.28 -8.37
N ASP A 66 11.60 -21.09 -8.51
CA ASP A 66 13.03 -20.84 -8.38
C ASP A 66 13.20 -19.48 -7.68
N LEU A 67 13.75 -19.50 -6.46
CA LEU A 67 14.16 -18.30 -5.74
C LEU A 67 15.55 -17.88 -6.26
N LYS A 68 15.63 -17.49 -7.53
CA LYS A 68 16.85 -16.94 -8.12
C LYS A 68 16.59 -15.55 -8.69
N GLU A 69 17.32 -14.63 -8.06
CA GLU A 69 17.44 -13.17 -8.25
C GLU A 69 16.36 -12.29 -7.60
#